data_AF-A0A9D5VI44-F1
#
_entry.id   AF-A0A9D5VI44-F1
#
_cell.length_a   1.000
_cell.length_b   1.000
_cell.length_c   1.000
_cell.angle_alpha   90.00
_cell.angle_beta   90.00
_cell.angle_gamma   90.00
#
_symmetry.space_group_name_H-M   'P 1'
#
loop_
_entity.id
_entity.type
_entity.pdbx_description
1 polymer ?
#
loop_
_entity_poly.entity_id
_entity_poly.type
_entity_poly.pdbx_seq_one_letter_code
_entity_poly.pdbx_strand_id
1 'polypeptide(L)'
;MCNPFQHHPSLLPLYKNHLNMLQGNFAKLLTEQNYQGLLIHAGEAQLKFLDDSHYPFKANPHFVYWVPLITHPQAFLWIEGSSSANSANTRPILFIYQKNTYWYKLPTLPCGEWSNLFEVRPYSSSEDEIHAALSSKFAESAYIGPNPELHHQWNFKAVNPEKLLVEIHYQRTLKSEYEQECIRIATDSAVRAHLRGYHLFKEGRSSELEIHLNYIRELSVKEEGTPFDNIVAFNESASLLHYIDYDPTPAGPASKPLHSMLLDAGAYFHGRAADITRTYAFYQTSEFADLVAAMDALQLKIISQLKVGSLYTEHHEQCHLLIAQLLLDFHFISELPADEIFKRKISHIFFPHGLGHQLGVQVHDVGGKELRTAKDKNVIPENHPYLRFISEIQNGHVFTVEPGLYFIDFLLKELHAGENSKFMNWSKIESFKKYGGIRIEDNIIVHDNLIDNVTRKSFQKQH
;
A
#
# COMPACT_ATOMS: atom_id res chain seq x y z
N MET A 1 -4.69 -21.34 -4.32
CA MET A 1 -4.54 -22.22 -5.50
C MET A 1 -3.12 -22.78 -5.50
N CYS A 2 -2.88 -23.96 -6.09
CA CYS A 2 -1.52 -24.53 -6.12
C CYS A 2 -0.61 -23.90 -7.20
N ASN A 3 -1.18 -23.43 -8.31
CA ASN A 3 -0.48 -22.66 -9.34
C ASN A 3 -1.08 -21.24 -9.43
N PRO A 4 -0.39 -20.20 -8.93
CA PRO A 4 -0.87 -18.83 -8.98
C PRO A 4 -0.86 -18.26 -10.41
N PHE A 5 -0.11 -18.86 -11.34
CA PHE A 5 0.02 -18.38 -12.71
C PHE A 5 -0.96 -19.02 -13.70
N GLN A 6 -1.84 -19.92 -13.23
CA GLN A 6 -2.76 -20.66 -14.10
C GLN A 6 -3.65 -19.75 -14.95
N HIS A 7 -4.08 -18.63 -14.39
CA HIS A 7 -4.95 -17.65 -15.08
C HIS A 7 -4.18 -16.49 -15.71
N HIS A 8 -2.88 -16.39 -15.47
CA HIS A 8 -1.99 -15.34 -15.99
C HIS A 8 -0.63 -15.93 -16.41
N PRO A 9 -0.57 -16.79 -17.44
CA PRO A 9 0.65 -17.50 -17.81
C PRO A 9 1.79 -16.57 -18.27
N SER A 10 1.46 -15.37 -18.76
CA SER A 10 2.44 -14.34 -19.15
C SER A 10 3.29 -13.84 -17.97
N LEU A 11 2.84 -14.01 -16.72
CA LEU A 11 3.60 -13.60 -15.54
C LEU A 11 4.74 -14.56 -15.22
N LEU A 12 4.70 -15.81 -15.67
CA LEU A 12 5.70 -16.81 -15.29
C LEU A 12 7.12 -16.44 -15.76
N PRO A 13 7.35 -16.00 -17.01
CA PRO A 13 8.66 -15.48 -17.42
C PRO A 13 9.12 -14.28 -16.59
N LEU A 14 8.22 -13.33 -16.29
CA LEU A 14 8.54 -12.16 -15.46
C LEU A 14 8.93 -12.59 -14.04
N TYR A 15 8.21 -13.56 -13.47
CA TYR A 15 8.50 -14.11 -12.15
C TYR A 15 9.85 -14.86 -12.11
N LYS A 16 10.21 -15.59 -13.18
CA LYS A 16 11.55 -16.19 -13.33
C LYS A 16 12.64 -15.11 -13.29
N ASN A 17 12.46 -14.00 -14.00
CA ASN A 17 13.39 -12.86 -13.96
C ASN A 17 13.45 -12.21 -12.58
N HIS A 18 12.31 -12.04 -11.92
CA HIS A 18 12.21 -11.53 -10.55
C HIS A 18 13.02 -12.39 -9.57
N LEU A 19 12.84 -13.72 -9.58
CA LEU A 19 13.60 -14.60 -8.71
C LEU A 19 15.11 -14.60 -9.01
N ASN A 20 15.52 -14.50 -10.29
CA ASN A 20 16.93 -14.39 -10.64
C ASN A 20 17.55 -13.10 -10.10
N MET A 21 16.84 -11.98 -10.22
CA MET A 21 17.23 -10.70 -9.64
C MET A 21 17.33 -10.79 -8.11
N LEU A 22 16.32 -11.36 -7.44
CA LEU A 22 16.32 -11.52 -5.98
C LEU A 22 17.48 -12.39 -5.50
N GLN A 23 17.76 -13.51 -6.16
CA GLN A 23 18.90 -14.37 -5.83
C GLN A 23 20.23 -13.64 -5.96
N GLY A 24 20.47 -12.93 -7.06
CA GLY A 24 21.69 -12.14 -7.24
C GLY A 24 21.85 -11.05 -6.18
N ASN A 25 20.76 -10.32 -5.90
CA ASN A 25 20.75 -9.26 -4.91
C ASN A 25 21.02 -9.79 -3.49
N PHE A 26 20.28 -10.82 -3.06
CA PHE A 26 20.43 -11.36 -1.70
C PHE A 26 21.77 -12.06 -1.53
N ALA A 27 22.29 -12.77 -2.54
CA ALA A 27 23.62 -13.36 -2.48
C ALA A 27 24.70 -12.30 -2.19
N LYS A 28 24.64 -11.16 -2.91
CA LYS A 28 25.52 -10.01 -2.69
C LYS A 28 25.35 -9.45 -1.27
N LEU A 29 24.12 -9.16 -0.84
CA LEU A 29 23.84 -8.59 0.49
C LEU A 29 24.34 -9.49 1.62
N LEU A 30 24.05 -10.78 1.55
CA LEU A 30 24.45 -11.74 2.56
C LEU A 30 25.98 -11.83 2.65
N THR A 31 26.67 -11.83 1.50
CA THR A 31 28.14 -11.82 1.47
C THR A 31 28.73 -10.56 2.08
N GLU A 32 28.24 -9.38 1.70
CA GLU A 32 28.71 -8.09 2.21
C GLU A 32 28.50 -7.94 3.73
N GLN A 33 27.51 -8.66 4.28
CA GLN A 33 27.17 -8.65 5.70
C GLN A 33 27.62 -9.92 6.45
N ASN A 34 28.44 -10.76 5.83
CA ASN A 34 29.00 -12.00 6.41
C ASN A 34 27.96 -13.02 6.89
N TYR A 35 26.87 -13.20 6.14
CA TYR A 35 25.90 -14.27 6.34
C TYR A 35 26.05 -15.35 5.26
N GLN A 36 25.99 -16.62 5.68
CA GLN A 36 26.04 -17.80 4.81
C GLN A 36 24.66 -18.24 4.31
N GLY A 37 23.60 -17.70 4.89
CA GLY A 37 22.23 -17.99 4.50
C GLY A 37 21.22 -17.10 5.21
N LEU A 38 19.97 -17.20 4.77
CA LEU A 38 18.83 -16.47 5.32
C LEU A 38 17.61 -17.39 5.40
N LEU A 39 17.04 -17.51 6.59
CA LEU A 39 15.73 -18.14 6.79
C LEU A 39 14.67 -17.05 6.95
N ILE A 40 13.66 -17.04 6.06
CA ILE A 40 12.52 -16.13 6.14
C ILE A 40 11.27 -16.92 6.53
N HIS A 41 10.64 -16.55 7.64
CA HIS A 41 9.39 -17.16 8.10
C HIS A 41 8.18 -16.35 7.60
N ALA A 42 7.21 -17.01 6.97
CA ALA A 42 5.95 -16.41 6.53
C ALA A 42 5.08 -15.93 7.70
N GLY A 43 5.30 -16.48 8.90
CA GLY A 43 4.56 -16.19 10.13
C GLY A 43 3.36 -17.10 10.33
N GLU A 44 2.62 -16.85 11.40
CA GLU A 44 1.49 -17.67 11.83
C GLU A 44 0.32 -16.81 12.32
N ALA A 45 -0.87 -17.42 12.37
CA ALA A 45 -2.04 -16.76 12.95
C ALA A 45 -1.80 -16.57 14.46
N GLN A 46 -2.07 -15.37 14.98
CA GLN A 46 -1.87 -15.06 16.39
C GLN A 46 -3.11 -15.45 17.20
N LEU A 47 -2.93 -16.06 18.37
CA LEU A 47 -4.02 -16.35 19.29
C LEU A 47 -4.62 -15.05 19.84
N LYS A 48 -5.94 -15.05 20.03
CA LYS A 48 -6.60 -13.98 20.79
C LYS A 48 -6.35 -14.16 22.28
N PHE A 49 -6.29 -13.03 22.99
CA PHE A 49 -5.95 -13.03 24.41
C PHE A 49 -6.94 -13.88 25.23
N LEU A 50 -6.42 -14.93 25.88
CA LEU A 50 -7.17 -15.88 26.69
C LEU A 50 -8.31 -16.62 25.95
N ASP A 51 -8.16 -16.83 24.64
CA ASP A 51 -9.15 -17.48 23.79
C ASP A 51 -8.49 -18.56 22.90
N ASP A 52 -9.28 -19.49 22.35
CA ASP A 52 -8.81 -20.53 21.44
C ASP A 52 -8.94 -20.14 19.96
N SER A 53 -9.50 -18.96 19.70
CA SER A 53 -9.61 -18.36 18.37
C SER A 53 -8.37 -17.55 17.98
N HIS A 54 -8.16 -17.40 16.67
CA HIS A 54 -7.00 -16.68 16.13
C HIS A 54 -7.43 -15.39 15.42
N TYR A 55 -6.54 -14.42 15.37
CA TYR A 55 -6.61 -13.32 14.41
C TYR A 55 -6.39 -13.83 12.98
N PRO A 56 -6.93 -13.14 11.97
CA PRO A 56 -6.63 -13.43 10.57
C PRO A 56 -5.12 -13.43 10.31
N PHE A 57 -4.61 -14.49 9.67
CA PHE A 57 -3.21 -14.58 9.29
C PHE A 57 -2.85 -13.54 8.23
N LYS A 58 -1.71 -12.88 8.41
CA LYS A 58 -1.08 -11.99 7.42
C LYS A 58 0.37 -12.44 7.21
N ALA A 59 0.72 -12.75 5.98
CA ALA A 59 2.05 -13.24 5.64
C ALA A 59 3.11 -12.14 5.78
N ASN A 60 4.29 -12.51 6.27
CA ASN A 60 5.46 -11.64 6.35
C ASN A 60 5.81 -11.05 4.96
N PRO A 61 5.86 -9.71 4.80
CA PRO A 61 6.18 -9.07 3.52
C PRO A 61 7.50 -9.53 2.90
N HIS A 62 8.51 -9.87 3.71
CA HIS A 62 9.81 -10.36 3.23
C HIS A 62 9.69 -11.74 2.56
N PHE A 63 8.76 -12.58 3.06
CA PHE A 63 8.45 -13.87 2.44
C PHE A 63 7.66 -13.67 1.14
N VAL A 64 6.63 -12.83 1.17
CA VAL A 64 5.78 -12.52 0.01
C VAL A 64 6.57 -11.85 -1.13
N TYR A 65 7.63 -11.12 -0.80
CA TYR A 65 8.53 -10.52 -1.78
C TYR A 65 9.12 -11.57 -2.72
N TRP A 66 9.45 -12.75 -2.20
CA TRP A 66 9.97 -13.89 -2.94
C TRP A 66 8.88 -14.80 -3.49
N VAL A 67 7.90 -15.14 -2.65
CA VAL A 67 6.97 -16.24 -2.91
C VAL A 67 5.54 -15.69 -3.02
N PRO A 68 4.80 -15.94 -4.12
CA PRO A 68 3.45 -15.40 -4.32
C PRO A 68 2.39 -16.16 -3.49
N LEU A 69 2.67 -16.43 -2.22
CA LEU A 69 1.81 -17.17 -1.30
C LEU A 69 1.49 -16.31 -0.08
N ILE A 70 0.21 -15.95 0.07
CA ILE A 70 -0.30 -15.12 1.17
C ILE A 70 -1.22 -15.88 2.15
N THR A 71 -1.52 -17.14 1.86
CA THR A 71 -2.45 -17.99 2.64
C THR A 71 -1.76 -19.24 3.19
N HIS A 72 -0.44 -19.18 3.36
CA HIS A 72 0.41 -20.30 3.78
C HIS A 72 1.08 -19.97 5.12
N PRO A 73 0.33 -20.02 6.24
CA PRO A 73 0.93 -19.83 7.55
C PRO A 73 1.98 -20.92 7.81
N GLN A 74 2.98 -20.60 8.62
CA GLN A 74 4.10 -21.45 8.99
C GLN A 74 4.96 -21.90 7.79
N ALA A 75 4.85 -21.26 6.63
CA ALA A 75 5.79 -21.51 5.54
C ALA A 75 7.16 -20.87 5.85
N PHE A 76 8.24 -21.53 5.45
CA PHE A 76 9.60 -20.98 5.57
C PHE A 76 10.30 -20.98 4.22
N LEU A 77 11.10 -19.96 3.97
CA LEU A 77 11.96 -19.85 2.80
C LEU A 77 13.41 -19.80 3.25
N TRP A 78 14.21 -20.76 2.79
CA TRP A 78 15.66 -20.75 2.96
C TRP A 78 16.34 -20.25 1.69
N ILE A 79 17.22 -19.26 1.83
CA ILE A 79 18.05 -18.70 0.77
C ILE A 79 19.51 -18.93 1.13
N GLU A 80 20.26 -19.55 0.23
CA GLU A 80 21.69 -19.81 0.42
C GLU A 80 22.53 -18.56 0.07
N GLY A 81 23.55 -18.26 0.88
CA GLY A 81 24.51 -17.18 0.61
C GLY A 81 25.61 -17.59 -0.40
N SER A 82 26.27 -16.59 -1.03
CA SER A 82 27.22 -16.86 -2.12
C SER A 82 28.59 -17.42 -1.76
N SER A 83 28.93 -17.46 -0.48
CA SER A 83 30.17 -18.11 -0.01
C SER A 83 30.07 -19.64 0.10
N SER A 84 28.89 -20.23 -0.17
CA SER A 84 28.76 -21.67 -0.34
C SER A 84 29.19 -22.09 -1.76
N ALA A 85 29.93 -23.18 -1.89
CA ALA A 85 30.57 -23.62 -3.15
C ALA A 85 29.59 -23.87 -4.35
N ASN A 86 28.27 -23.79 -4.15
CA ASN A 86 27.22 -24.08 -5.14
C ASN A 86 26.15 -22.97 -5.28
N SER A 87 26.33 -21.80 -4.66
CA SER A 87 25.27 -20.81 -4.45
C SER A 87 24.60 -20.26 -5.72
N ALA A 88 25.36 -20.07 -6.82
CA ALA A 88 24.86 -19.41 -8.02
C ALA A 88 23.76 -20.21 -8.76
N ASN A 89 23.61 -21.50 -8.45
CA ASN A 89 22.61 -22.39 -9.04
C ASN A 89 21.78 -23.16 -8.00
N THR A 90 21.87 -22.79 -6.71
CA THR A 90 21.11 -23.47 -5.65
C THR A 90 19.72 -22.86 -5.53
N ARG A 91 18.69 -23.65 -5.81
CA ARG A 91 17.30 -23.23 -5.65
C ARG A 91 17.00 -22.92 -4.17
N PRO A 92 16.27 -21.84 -3.86
CA PRO A 92 15.78 -21.61 -2.51
C PRO A 92 14.89 -22.78 -2.06
N ILE A 93 14.96 -23.15 -0.78
CA ILE A 93 14.16 -24.25 -0.22
C ILE A 93 12.89 -23.65 0.37
N LEU A 94 11.74 -24.11 -0.10
CA LEU A 94 10.43 -23.64 0.34
C LEU A 94 9.77 -24.72 1.20
N PHE A 95 9.76 -24.53 2.51
CA PHE A 95 9.09 -25.42 3.45
C PHE A 95 7.61 -25.06 3.54
N ILE A 96 6.74 -26.06 3.35
CA ILE A 96 5.28 -25.89 3.39
C ILE A 96 4.69 -26.79 4.47
N TYR A 97 3.96 -26.18 5.41
CA TYR A 97 3.30 -26.92 6.47
C TYR A 97 2.16 -27.80 5.92
N GLN A 98 2.19 -29.09 6.25
CA GLN A 98 1.28 -30.15 5.81
C GLN A 98 0.96 -31.12 6.95
N LYS A 99 0.52 -30.62 8.11
CA LYS A 99 0.12 -31.49 9.23
C LYS A 99 -1.13 -32.31 8.87
N ASN A 100 -1.02 -33.63 8.89
CA ASN A 100 -2.19 -34.51 8.76
C ASN A 100 -3.23 -34.17 9.84
N THR A 101 -4.37 -33.65 9.43
CA THR A 101 -5.44 -33.21 10.32
C THR A 101 -6.79 -33.35 9.64
N TYR A 102 -7.83 -33.63 10.44
CA TYR A 102 -9.23 -33.58 10.01
C TYR A 102 -9.92 -32.27 10.41
N TRP A 103 -9.25 -31.41 11.19
CA TRP A 103 -9.82 -30.16 11.73
C TRP A 103 -9.78 -29.00 10.74
N TYR A 104 -8.74 -28.94 9.91
CA TYR A 104 -8.46 -27.77 9.08
C TYR A 104 -8.12 -28.18 7.66
N LYS A 105 -8.53 -27.37 6.70
CA LYS A 105 -8.04 -27.46 5.33
C LYS A 105 -6.61 -26.94 5.30
N LEU A 106 -5.66 -27.80 4.92
CA LEU A 106 -4.26 -27.42 4.78
C LEU A 106 -4.04 -26.53 3.55
N PRO A 107 -3.02 -25.66 3.59
CA PRO A 107 -2.58 -24.94 2.40
C PRO A 107 -2.24 -25.93 1.28
N THR A 108 -2.58 -25.60 0.04
CA THR A 108 -2.21 -26.45 -1.10
C THR A 108 -0.71 -26.40 -1.34
N LEU A 109 -0.09 -27.56 -1.57
CA LEU A 109 1.31 -27.61 -2.01
C LEU A 109 1.48 -26.85 -3.33
N PRO A 110 2.56 -26.05 -3.49
CA PRO A 110 2.94 -25.45 -4.76
C PRO A 110 2.97 -26.47 -5.90
N CYS A 111 2.39 -26.11 -7.05
CA CYS A 111 2.32 -26.96 -8.24
C CYS A 111 2.57 -26.14 -9.53
N GLY A 112 3.01 -26.81 -10.60
CA GLY A 112 3.26 -26.19 -11.90
C GLY A 112 4.71 -25.71 -12.09
N GLU A 113 4.99 -24.99 -13.18
CA GLU A 113 6.37 -24.64 -13.53
C GLU A 113 7.06 -23.71 -12.52
N TRP A 114 6.32 -22.82 -11.88
CA TRP A 114 6.91 -21.86 -10.92
C TRP A 114 7.46 -22.55 -9.67
N SER A 115 6.83 -23.64 -9.22
CA SER A 115 7.31 -24.37 -8.03
C SER A 115 8.65 -25.05 -8.30
N ASN A 116 9.00 -25.32 -9.56
CA ASN A 116 10.29 -25.89 -9.93
C ASN A 116 11.46 -24.93 -9.69
N LEU A 117 11.18 -23.63 -9.51
CA LEU A 117 12.16 -22.61 -9.14
C LEU A 117 12.59 -22.72 -7.67
N PHE A 118 11.86 -23.51 -6.88
CA PHE A 118 12.15 -23.82 -5.49
C PHE A 118 12.42 -25.32 -5.30
N GLU A 119 13.13 -25.65 -4.24
CA GLU A 119 13.08 -26.99 -3.66
C GLU A 119 11.93 -27.02 -2.63
N VAL A 120 10.75 -27.51 -3.03
CA VAL A 120 9.58 -27.55 -2.15
C VAL A 120 9.66 -28.75 -1.19
N ARG A 121 9.67 -28.49 0.12
CA ARG A 121 9.73 -29.52 1.17
C ARG A 121 8.50 -29.45 2.09
N PRO A 122 7.55 -30.38 1.99
CA PRO A 122 6.48 -30.47 2.98
C PRO A 122 7.03 -30.90 4.35
N TYR A 123 6.47 -30.37 5.43
CA TYR A 123 6.75 -30.83 6.80
C TYR A 123 5.45 -30.89 7.61
N SER A 124 5.33 -31.77 8.61
CA SER A 124 4.01 -32.14 9.16
C SER A 124 3.91 -32.21 10.68
N SER A 125 5.03 -32.31 11.39
CA SER A 125 5.06 -32.57 12.82
C SER A 125 5.32 -31.31 13.64
N SER A 126 6.51 -30.75 13.52
CA SER A 126 6.98 -29.54 14.20
C SER A 126 8.07 -28.85 13.35
N GLU A 127 8.41 -27.63 13.73
CA GLU A 127 9.56 -26.92 13.17
C GLU A 127 10.91 -27.67 13.39
N ASP A 128 10.93 -28.73 14.20
CA ASP A 128 12.10 -29.61 14.37
C ASP A 128 12.56 -30.24 13.05
N GLU A 129 11.67 -30.49 12.08
CA GLU A 129 12.05 -30.98 10.75
C GLU A 129 12.90 -29.93 10.00
N ILE A 130 12.57 -28.64 10.16
CA ILE A 130 13.31 -27.52 9.57
C ILE A 130 14.65 -27.36 10.30
N HIS A 131 14.61 -27.39 11.64
CA HIS A 131 15.81 -27.32 12.47
C HIS A 131 16.77 -28.48 12.15
N ALA A 132 16.29 -29.71 12.04
CA ALA A 132 17.12 -30.86 11.66
C ALA A 132 17.74 -30.70 10.27
N ALA A 133 17.01 -30.12 9.31
CA ALA A 133 17.50 -29.91 7.96
C ALA A 133 18.56 -28.79 7.83
N LEU A 134 18.52 -27.77 8.69
CA LEU A 134 19.29 -26.53 8.52
C LEU A 134 20.14 -26.10 9.72
N SER A 135 20.04 -26.77 10.88
CA SER A 135 20.70 -26.37 12.14
C SER A 135 22.21 -26.15 12.02
N SER A 136 22.90 -26.97 11.23
CA SER A 136 24.34 -26.81 10.98
C SER A 136 24.71 -25.49 10.28
N LYS A 137 23.74 -24.81 9.68
CA LYS A 137 23.92 -23.54 8.95
C LYS A 137 23.53 -22.31 9.76
N PHE A 138 22.75 -22.46 10.84
CA PHE A 138 22.16 -21.32 11.55
C PHE A 138 23.19 -20.39 12.19
N ALA A 139 24.26 -20.94 12.77
CA ALA A 139 25.33 -20.16 13.43
C ALA A 139 26.00 -19.11 12.52
N GLU A 140 25.91 -19.27 11.21
CA GLU A 140 26.45 -18.34 10.22
C GLU A 140 25.38 -17.62 9.40
N SER A 141 24.11 -17.76 9.75
CA SER A 141 22.96 -17.30 8.96
C SER A 141 22.07 -16.34 9.72
N ALA A 142 21.30 -15.55 8.98
CA ALA A 142 20.29 -14.66 9.54
C ALA A 142 18.90 -15.31 9.54
N TYR A 143 18.04 -14.85 10.45
CA TYR A 143 16.61 -15.13 10.45
C TYR A 143 15.83 -13.83 10.25
N ILE A 144 14.76 -13.86 9.44
CA ILE A 144 13.79 -12.78 9.31
C ILE A 144 12.38 -13.34 9.52
N GLY A 145 11.69 -12.88 10.56
CA GLY A 145 10.34 -13.35 10.87
C GLY A 145 9.85 -13.02 12.27
N PRO A 146 8.62 -13.46 12.61
CA PRO A 146 8.05 -13.28 13.95
C PRO A 146 8.74 -14.19 14.97
N ASN A 147 8.34 -14.07 16.25
CA ASN A 147 8.83 -14.88 17.37
C ASN A 147 10.37 -14.89 17.50
N PRO A 148 11.01 -13.72 17.67
CA PRO A 148 12.47 -13.64 17.76
C PRO A 148 13.02 -14.48 18.92
N GLU A 149 12.34 -14.51 20.07
CA GLU A 149 12.80 -15.26 21.24
C GLU A 149 12.89 -16.77 21.02
N LEU A 150 11.93 -17.35 20.29
CA LEU A 150 11.94 -18.78 19.96
C LEU A 150 13.09 -19.10 19.00
N HIS A 151 13.32 -18.23 18.02
CA HIS A 151 14.36 -18.44 17.01
C HIS A 151 15.77 -18.06 17.51
N HIS A 152 15.90 -17.26 18.57
CA HIS A 152 17.18 -17.12 19.28
C HIS A 152 17.70 -18.48 19.79
N GLN A 153 16.80 -19.41 20.14
CA GLN A 153 17.18 -20.74 20.64
C GLN A 153 17.77 -21.63 19.54
N TRP A 154 17.55 -21.30 18.26
CA TRP A 154 18.12 -22.02 17.11
C TRP A 154 19.54 -21.57 16.77
N ASN A 155 20.16 -20.71 17.59
CA ASN A 155 21.55 -20.28 17.46
C ASN A 155 21.84 -19.63 16.10
N PHE A 156 20.93 -18.77 15.62
CA PHE A 156 21.21 -17.94 14.44
C PHE A 156 22.31 -16.90 14.74
N LYS A 157 23.12 -16.56 13.72
CA LYS A 157 24.09 -15.47 13.82
C LYS A 157 23.44 -14.14 14.19
N ALA A 158 22.27 -13.89 13.61
CA ALA A 158 21.45 -12.73 13.89
C ALA A 158 19.97 -13.00 13.60
N VAL A 159 19.09 -12.37 14.39
CA VAL A 159 17.64 -12.46 14.26
C VAL A 159 17.11 -11.06 13.98
N ASN A 160 16.41 -10.89 12.86
CA ASN A 160 15.95 -9.61 12.33
C ASN A 160 17.03 -8.52 12.30
N PRO A 161 18.23 -8.77 11.72
CA PRO A 161 19.33 -7.80 11.74
C PRO A 161 18.96 -6.51 11.01
N GLU A 162 18.94 -5.39 11.74
CA GLU A 162 18.52 -4.07 11.25
C GLU A 162 19.23 -3.65 9.97
N LYS A 163 20.57 -3.79 9.92
CA LYS A 163 21.37 -3.46 8.73
C LYS A 163 20.94 -4.26 7.49
N LEU A 164 20.57 -5.53 7.64
CA LEU A 164 20.11 -6.35 6.53
C LEU A 164 18.70 -5.94 6.10
N LEU A 165 17.81 -5.69 7.06
CA LEU A 165 16.44 -5.25 6.81
C LEU A 165 16.41 -3.92 6.03
N VAL A 166 17.20 -2.94 6.46
CA VAL A 166 17.30 -1.63 5.79
C VAL A 166 17.73 -1.77 4.33
N GLU A 167 18.73 -2.61 4.03
CA GLU A 167 19.19 -2.82 2.65
C GLU A 167 18.16 -3.59 1.81
N ILE A 168 17.47 -4.58 2.38
CA ILE A 168 16.36 -5.26 1.71
C ILE A 168 15.21 -4.28 1.44
N HIS A 169 14.87 -3.43 2.41
CA HIS A 169 13.80 -2.44 2.28
C HIS A 169 14.11 -1.42 1.19
N TYR A 170 15.36 -0.97 1.09
CA TYR A 170 15.79 -0.12 0.00
C TYR A 170 15.62 -0.81 -1.36
N GLN A 171 16.03 -2.07 -1.51
CA GLN A 171 15.82 -2.81 -2.75
C GLN A 171 14.35 -2.93 -3.15
N ARG A 172 13.43 -3.01 -2.18
CA ARG A 172 11.98 -3.07 -2.42
C ARG A 172 11.39 -1.76 -2.98
N THR A 173 12.13 -0.65 -2.96
CA THR A 173 11.68 0.60 -3.59
C THR A 173 11.65 0.48 -5.13
N LEU A 174 12.51 -0.34 -5.70
CA LEU A 174 12.64 -0.57 -7.15
C LEU A 174 11.94 -1.88 -7.54
N LYS A 175 10.76 -1.77 -8.15
CA LYS A 175 9.91 -2.92 -8.48
C LYS A 175 10.38 -3.58 -9.76
N SER A 176 10.48 -4.91 -9.75
CA SER A 176 10.69 -5.68 -10.99
C SER A 176 9.47 -5.61 -11.91
N GLU A 177 9.63 -5.98 -13.18
CA GLU A 177 8.52 -6.05 -14.14
C GLU A 177 7.39 -6.99 -13.66
N TYR A 178 7.74 -8.08 -12.96
CA TYR A 178 6.75 -8.97 -12.36
C TYR A 178 5.89 -8.25 -11.31
N GLU A 179 6.51 -7.47 -10.45
CA GLU A 179 5.82 -6.75 -9.39
C GLU A 179 4.94 -5.64 -9.97
N GLN A 180 5.47 -4.91 -10.96
CA GLN A 180 4.73 -3.88 -11.69
C GLN A 180 3.48 -4.47 -12.35
N GLU A 181 3.59 -5.61 -13.03
CA GLU A 181 2.45 -6.27 -13.66
C GLU A 181 1.45 -6.80 -12.63
N CYS A 182 1.91 -7.30 -11.49
CA CYS A 182 1.00 -7.69 -10.39
C CYS A 182 0.22 -6.48 -9.86
N ILE A 183 0.86 -5.31 -9.70
CA ILE A 183 0.20 -4.08 -9.30
C ILE A 183 -0.84 -3.66 -10.36
N ARG A 184 -0.52 -3.75 -11.66
CA ARG A 184 -1.51 -3.49 -12.73
C ARG A 184 -2.75 -4.37 -12.63
N ILE A 185 -2.58 -5.67 -12.39
CA ILE A 185 -3.70 -6.61 -12.26
C ILE A 185 -4.51 -6.32 -10.98
N ALA A 186 -3.84 -5.97 -9.88
CA ALA A 186 -4.49 -5.53 -8.66
C ALA A 186 -5.31 -4.24 -8.91
N THR A 187 -4.72 -3.25 -9.58
CA THR A 187 -5.38 -1.99 -9.96
C THR A 187 -6.58 -2.23 -10.86
N ASP A 188 -6.46 -3.07 -11.89
CA ASP A 188 -7.58 -3.42 -12.78
C ASP A 188 -8.74 -4.03 -11.96
N SER A 189 -8.43 -4.83 -10.93
CA SER A 189 -9.44 -5.44 -10.05
C SER A 189 -10.08 -4.45 -9.09
N ALA A 190 -9.28 -3.60 -8.44
CA ALA A 190 -9.77 -2.53 -7.60
C ALA A 190 -10.66 -1.56 -8.39
N VAL A 191 -10.29 -1.18 -9.61
CA VAL A 191 -11.11 -0.28 -10.46
C VAL A 191 -12.49 -0.84 -10.76
N ARG A 192 -12.61 -2.14 -11.08
CA ARG A 192 -13.93 -2.77 -11.27
C ARG A 192 -14.80 -2.65 -10.02
N ALA A 193 -14.22 -2.91 -8.85
CA ALA A 193 -14.90 -2.78 -7.56
C ALA A 193 -15.25 -1.32 -7.21
N HIS A 194 -14.37 -0.36 -7.55
CA HIS A 194 -14.63 1.08 -7.44
C HIS A 194 -15.81 1.53 -8.29
N LEU A 195 -15.89 1.08 -9.55
CA LEU A 195 -17.02 1.37 -10.43
C LEU A 195 -18.32 0.80 -9.87
N ARG A 196 -18.28 -0.42 -9.32
CA ARG A 196 -19.44 -1.00 -8.63
C ARG A 196 -19.89 -0.13 -7.45
N GLY A 197 -18.97 0.31 -6.59
CA GLY A 197 -19.27 1.21 -5.48
C GLY A 197 -19.84 2.55 -5.95
N TYR A 198 -19.27 3.14 -7.01
CA TYR A 198 -19.78 4.36 -7.63
C TYR A 198 -21.22 4.23 -8.12
N HIS A 199 -21.55 3.14 -8.83
CA HIS A 199 -22.91 2.91 -9.31
C HIS A 199 -23.92 2.81 -8.18
N LEU A 200 -23.59 2.07 -7.10
CA LEU A 200 -24.45 1.95 -5.92
C LEU A 200 -24.66 3.29 -5.20
N PHE A 201 -23.59 4.09 -5.07
CA PHE A 201 -23.70 5.46 -4.56
C PHE A 201 -24.63 6.32 -5.41
N LYS A 202 -24.53 6.24 -6.74
CA LYS A 202 -25.39 6.98 -7.68
C LYS A 202 -26.85 6.58 -7.62
N GLU A 203 -27.16 5.33 -7.28
CA GLU A 203 -28.55 4.90 -7.04
C GLU A 203 -29.17 5.59 -5.82
N GLY A 204 -28.36 6.12 -4.90
CA GLY A 204 -28.81 6.93 -3.76
C GLY A 204 -29.65 6.18 -2.73
N ARG A 205 -29.55 4.85 -2.72
CA ARG A 205 -30.31 3.94 -1.84
C ARG A 205 -29.43 2.99 -1.03
N SER A 206 -28.13 2.92 -1.33
CA SER A 206 -27.22 2.04 -0.61
C SER A 206 -26.70 2.69 0.67
N SER A 207 -26.37 1.86 1.65
CA SER A 207 -25.57 2.25 2.81
C SER A 207 -24.06 2.13 2.53
N GLU A 208 -23.23 2.67 3.42
CA GLU A 208 -21.77 2.53 3.33
C GLU A 208 -21.37 1.04 3.44
N LEU A 209 -22.01 0.29 4.35
CA LEU A 209 -21.80 -1.14 4.50
C LEU A 209 -22.15 -1.92 3.22
N GLU A 210 -23.27 -1.59 2.57
CA GLU A 210 -23.66 -2.27 1.33
C GLU A 210 -22.65 -2.02 0.21
N ILE A 211 -22.10 -0.81 0.11
CA ILE A 211 -21.04 -0.50 -0.85
C ILE A 211 -19.77 -1.30 -0.54
N HIS A 212 -19.34 -1.35 0.73
CA HIS A 212 -18.19 -2.17 1.15
C HIS A 212 -18.40 -3.65 0.79
N LEU A 213 -19.55 -4.23 1.13
CA LEU A 213 -19.87 -5.64 0.87
C LEU A 213 -19.90 -5.95 -0.64
N ASN A 214 -20.41 -5.03 -1.46
CA ASN A 214 -20.38 -5.19 -2.92
C ASN A 214 -18.95 -5.04 -3.49
N TYR A 215 -18.13 -4.19 -2.90
CA TYR A 215 -16.72 -4.03 -3.29
C TYR A 215 -15.95 -5.34 -3.09
N ILE A 216 -15.99 -5.93 -1.88
CA ILE A 216 -15.28 -7.19 -1.61
C ILE A 216 -15.86 -8.38 -2.38
N ARG A 217 -17.17 -8.34 -2.69
CA ARG A 217 -17.82 -9.33 -3.57
C ARG A 217 -17.28 -9.25 -4.99
N GLU A 218 -17.10 -8.05 -5.54
CA GLU A 218 -16.55 -7.85 -6.88
C GLU A 218 -15.10 -8.38 -6.97
N LEU A 219 -14.34 -8.25 -5.88
CA LEU A 219 -13.01 -8.82 -5.76
C LEU A 219 -12.99 -10.35 -5.50
N SER A 220 -14.13 -10.94 -5.13
CA SER A 220 -14.24 -12.36 -4.74
C SER A 220 -13.33 -12.74 -3.57
N VAL A 221 -13.21 -11.85 -2.58
CA VAL A 221 -12.40 -12.05 -1.37
C VAL A 221 -13.23 -11.90 -0.10
N LYS A 222 -12.67 -12.35 1.02
CA LYS A 222 -13.15 -11.95 2.35
C LYS A 222 -12.69 -10.52 2.64
N GLU A 223 -13.25 -9.89 3.67
CA GLU A 223 -12.83 -8.58 4.15
C GLU A 223 -11.30 -8.54 4.38
N GLU A 224 -10.72 -9.56 5.02
CA GLU A 224 -9.28 -9.60 5.28
C GLU A 224 -8.43 -9.87 4.03
N GLY A 225 -9.08 -10.08 2.88
CA GLY A 225 -8.43 -10.19 1.58
C GLY A 225 -8.14 -8.85 0.91
N THR A 226 -8.69 -7.74 1.42
CA THR A 226 -8.30 -6.39 0.99
C THR A 226 -6.92 -6.01 1.56
N PRO A 227 -6.20 -5.08 0.90
CA PRO A 227 -4.86 -4.68 1.34
C PRO A 227 -4.83 -3.85 2.62
N PHE A 228 -5.91 -3.14 2.89
CA PHE A 228 -6.20 -2.38 4.10
C PHE A 228 -7.71 -2.38 4.31
N ASP A 229 -8.16 -1.91 5.48
CA ASP A 229 -9.59 -1.72 5.74
C ASP A 229 -10.09 -0.59 4.83
N ASN A 230 -11.00 -0.91 3.91
CA ASN A 230 -11.53 0.08 2.99
C ASN A 230 -12.14 1.26 3.76
N ILE A 231 -12.15 2.44 3.15
CA ILE A 231 -12.90 3.60 3.63
C ILE A 231 -14.07 3.81 2.69
N VAL A 232 -15.28 3.65 3.21
CA VAL A 232 -16.51 3.99 2.50
C VAL A 232 -17.22 5.05 3.31
N ALA A 233 -17.01 6.32 2.97
CA ALA A 233 -17.43 7.44 3.79
C ALA A 233 -18.41 8.34 3.04
N PHE A 234 -19.62 8.48 3.56
CA PHE A 234 -20.61 9.44 3.07
C PHE A 234 -20.53 10.76 3.82
N ASN A 235 -20.78 11.85 3.09
CA ASN A 235 -20.98 13.17 3.66
C ASN A 235 -19.86 13.57 4.63
N GLU A 236 -20.18 13.98 5.86
CA GLU A 236 -19.23 14.42 6.89
C GLU A 236 -18.17 13.36 7.23
N SER A 237 -18.50 12.06 7.13
CA SER A 237 -17.56 10.96 7.39
C SER A 237 -16.34 11.02 6.48
N ALA A 238 -16.44 11.63 5.29
CA ALA A 238 -15.31 11.82 4.38
C ALA A 238 -14.24 12.79 4.91
N SER A 239 -14.47 13.46 6.04
CA SER A 239 -13.44 14.22 6.78
C SER A 239 -12.59 13.35 7.72
N LEU A 240 -13.02 12.12 8.02
CA LEU A 240 -12.30 11.18 8.87
C LEU A 240 -11.32 10.35 8.04
N LEU A 241 -10.02 10.62 8.19
CA LEU A 241 -8.98 10.05 7.31
C LEU A 241 -8.83 8.52 7.41
N HIS A 242 -9.23 7.91 8.54
CA HIS A 242 -9.20 6.47 8.77
C HIS A 242 -10.60 5.93 9.14
N TYR A 243 -11.62 6.28 8.35
CA TYR A 243 -13.00 5.88 8.60
C TYR A 243 -13.29 4.43 8.19
N ILE A 244 -13.66 3.57 9.14
CA ILE A 244 -13.86 2.12 8.92
C ILE A 244 -15.15 1.57 9.52
N ASP A 245 -16.09 2.43 9.93
CA ASP A 245 -17.29 2.01 10.66
C ASP A 245 -18.37 1.41 9.74
N TYR A 246 -18.43 1.89 8.49
CA TYR A 246 -19.43 1.53 7.47
C TYR A 246 -20.88 1.60 7.98
N ASP A 247 -21.45 2.81 8.11
CA ASP A 247 -22.83 3.00 8.56
C ASP A 247 -23.78 2.11 7.74
N PRO A 248 -24.52 1.17 8.38
CA PRO A 248 -25.42 0.27 7.68
C PRO A 248 -26.73 0.95 7.27
N THR A 249 -26.96 2.20 7.67
CA THR A 249 -28.18 2.96 7.38
C THR A 249 -28.22 3.36 5.90
N PRO A 250 -29.24 2.92 5.14
CA PRO A 250 -29.38 3.31 3.73
C PRO A 250 -29.52 4.82 3.57
N ALA A 251 -28.84 5.38 2.56
CA ALA A 251 -29.09 6.74 2.12
C ALA A 251 -30.48 6.88 1.47
N GLY A 252 -31.08 8.07 1.52
CA GLY A 252 -32.32 8.35 0.80
C GLY A 252 -33.21 9.44 1.42
N PRO A 253 -34.34 9.79 0.75
CA PRO A 253 -35.22 10.89 1.18
C PRO A 253 -35.89 10.65 2.54
N ALA A 254 -36.05 9.39 2.93
CA ALA A 254 -36.62 9.00 4.23
C ALA A 254 -35.55 8.87 5.34
N SER A 255 -34.27 9.05 5.00
CA SER A 255 -33.12 9.01 5.93
C SER A 255 -32.29 10.30 5.79
N LYS A 256 -30.96 10.19 5.83
CA LYS A 256 -30.04 11.33 5.72
C LYS A 256 -29.83 11.69 4.24
N PRO A 257 -29.95 12.99 3.84
CA PRO A 257 -29.65 13.42 2.49
C PRO A 257 -28.21 13.05 2.08
N LEU A 258 -28.06 12.46 0.90
CA LEU A 258 -26.75 12.10 0.36
C LEU A 258 -26.15 13.30 -0.40
N HIS A 259 -24.91 13.65 -0.07
CA HIS A 259 -24.19 14.80 -0.62
C HIS A 259 -22.89 14.38 -1.30
N SER A 260 -22.10 13.51 -0.66
CA SER A 260 -20.82 13.03 -1.17
C SER A 260 -20.53 11.59 -0.76
N MET A 261 -19.61 10.95 -1.48
CA MET A 261 -18.93 9.73 -1.06
C MET A 261 -17.44 9.87 -1.32
N LEU A 262 -16.61 9.49 -0.35
CA LEU A 262 -15.21 9.18 -0.52
C LEU A 262 -15.05 7.67 -0.37
N LEU A 263 -14.53 7.02 -1.41
CA LEU A 263 -14.22 5.60 -1.44
C LEU A 263 -12.71 5.44 -1.60
N ASP A 264 -12.04 4.99 -0.55
CA ASP A 264 -10.63 4.59 -0.56
C ASP A 264 -10.56 3.09 -0.35
N ALA A 265 -10.17 2.36 -1.37
CA ALA A 265 -10.22 0.92 -1.36
C ALA A 265 -9.25 0.31 -2.37
N GLY A 266 -8.66 -0.81 -2.00
CA GLY A 266 -7.63 -1.48 -2.79
C GLY A 266 -7.95 -2.94 -3.11
N ALA A 267 -7.02 -3.59 -3.80
CA ALA A 267 -7.03 -5.03 -4.03
C ALA A 267 -5.62 -5.60 -3.92
N TYR A 268 -5.52 -6.90 -3.63
CA TYR A 268 -4.26 -7.64 -3.76
C TYR A 268 -4.26 -8.48 -5.03
N PHE A 269 -3.08 -8.58 -5.66
CA PHE A 269 -2.78 -9.65 -6.60
C PHE A 269 -1.38 -10.21 -6.33
N HIS A 270 -1.29 -11.51 -6.04
CA HIS A 270 -0.05 -12.20 -5.61
C HIS A 270 0.72 -11.45 -4.50
N GLY A 271 -0.03 -10.84 -3.58
CA GLY A 271 0.49 -10.08 -2.45
C GLY A 271 1.02 -8.69 -2.79
N ARG A 272 0.80 -8.16 -4.01
CA ARG A 272 1.06 -6.74 -4.35
C ARG A 272 -0.24 -5.96 -4.30
N ALA A 273 -0.23 -4.83 -3.60
CA ALA A 273 -1.40 -4.00 -3.37
C ALA A 273 -1.64 -3.02 -4.53
N ALA A 274 -2.91 -2.74 -4.77
CA ALA A 274 -3.38 -1.49 -5.36
C ALA A 274 -4.04 -0.64 -4.27
N ASP A 275 -3.97 0.68 -4.44
CA ASP A 275 -4.44 1.66 -3.47
C ASP A 275 -5.11 2.83 -4.20
N ILE A 276 -6.41 2.99 -4.07
CA ILE A 276 -7.17 3.88 -4.95
C ILE A 276 -8.24 4.58 -4.13
N THR A 277 -8.19 5.90 -4.18
CA THR A 277 -9.23 6.77 -3.64
C THR A 277 -9.96 7.52 -4.74
N ARG A 278 -11.28 7.59 -4.64
CA ARG A 278 -12.13 8.47 -5.44
C ARG A 278 -13.16 9.17 -4.56
N THR A 279 -13.38 10.45 -4.85
CA THR A 279 -14.46 11.23 -4.25
C THR A 279 -15.51 11.57 -5.30
N TYR A 280 -16.78 11.48 -4.93
CA TYR A 280 -17.91 11.74 -5.81
C TYR A 280 -18.90 12.67 -5.14
N ALA A 281 -19.36 13.69 -5.87
CA ALA A 281 -20.52 14.46 -5.51
C ALA A 281 -21.81 13.71 -5.92
N PHE A 282 -22.82 13.69 -5.05
CA PHE A 282 -24.11 13.14 -5.40
C PHE A 282 -24.78 14.00 -6.49
N TYR A 283 -24.91 15.30 -6.21
CA TYR A 283 -25.42 16.31 -7.15
C TYR A 283 -24.31 16.86 -8.03
N GLN A 284 -24.34 16.54 -9.32
CA GLN A 284 -23.29 16.93 -10.29
C GLN A 284 -23.29 18.43 -10.64
N THR A 285 -24.38 19.14 -10.38
CA THR A 285 -24.49 20.59 -10.57
C THR A 285 -24.14 21.38 -9.31
N SER A 286 -23.62 20.71 -8.27
CA SER A 286 -23.22 21.38 -7.04
C SER A 286 -21.82 21.94 -7.16
N GLU A 287 -21.54 23.01 -6.44
CA GLU A 287 -20.19 23.58 -6.36
C GLU A 287 -19.17 22.59 -5.77
N PHE A 288 -19.61 21.62 -4.96
CA PHE A 288 -18.74 20.54 -4.51
C PHE A 288 -18.32 19.61 -5.66
N ALA A 289 -19.17 19.39 -6.66
CA ALA A 289 -18.80 18.67 -7.87
C ALA A 289 -17.72 19.43 -8.65
N ASP A 290 -17.83 20.75 -8.74
CA ASP A 290 -16.79 21.61 -9.36
C ASP A 290 -15.47 21.51 -8.58
N LEU A 291 -15.52 21.51 -7.23
CA LEU A 291 -14.33 21.35 -6.39
C LEU A 291 -13.68 19.97 -6.55
N VAL A 292 -14.47 18.89 -6.64
CA VAL A 292 -13.98 17.54 -6.94
C VAL A 292 -13.27 17.51 -8.30
N ALA A 293 -13.86 18.11 -9.33
CA ALA A 293 -13.24 18.20 -10.66
C ALA A 293 -11.95 19.04 -10.65
N ALA A 294 -11.90 20.12 -9.86
CA ALA A 294 -10.70 20.93 -9.70
C ALA A 294 -9.58 20.18 -8.96
N MET A 295 -9.92 19.39 -7.94
CA MET A 295 -8.99 18.47 -7.26
C MET A 295 -8.47 17.37 -8.20
N ASP A 296 -9.32 16.85 -9.09
CA ASP A 296 -8.92 15.87 -10.11
C ASP A 296 -7.88 16.45 -11.07
N ALA A 297 -8.15 17.65 -11.58
CA ALA A 297 -7.23 18.38 -12.45
C ALA A 297 -5.91 18.72 -11.74
N LEU A 298 -5.96 19.09 -10.46
CA LEU A 298 -4.78 19.32 -9.63
C LEU A 298 -3.93 18.05 -9.50
N GLN A 299 -4.55 16.91 -9.20
CA GLN A 299 -3.88 15.62 -9.07
C GLN A 299 -3.17 15.22 -10.37
N LEU A 300 -3.86 15.33 -11.50
CA LEU A 300 -3.28 15.06 -12.82
C LEU A 300 -2.14 16.03 -13.17
N LYS A 301 -2.24 17.30 -12.76
CA LYS A 301 -1.18 18.29 -12.93
C LYS A 301 0.09 17.89 -12.17
N ILE A 302 -0.03 17.49 -10.90
CA ILE A 302 1.09 16.98 -10.12
C ILE A 302 1.72 15.75 -10.79
N ILE A 303 0.90 14.78 -11.20
CA ILE A 303 1.39 13.58 -11.89
C ILE A 303 2.16 13.93 -13.16
N SER A 304 1.68 14.89 -13.95
CA SER A 304 2.33 15.31 -15.19
C SER A 304 3.72 15.95 -15.00
N GLN A 305 4.03 16.38 -13.77
CA GLN A 305 5.28 17.03 -13.41
C GLN A 305 6.31 16.05 -12.81
N LEU A 306 5.86 14.84 -12.44
CA LEU A 306 6.74 13.77 -11.97
C LEU A 306 7.75 13.41 -13.06
N LYS A 307 9.01 13.24 -12.65
CA LYS A 307 10.08 12.77 -13.53
C LYS A 307 11.17 12.10 -12.72
N VAL A 308 11.84 11.13 -13.35
CA VAL A 308 13.06 10.55 -12.79
C VAL A 308 14.07 11.67 -12.49
N GLY A 309 14.63 11.60 -11.29
CA GLY A 309 15.62 12.54 -10.78
C GLY A 309 15.08 13.77 -10.06
N SER A 310 13.75 13.94 -9.96
CA SER A 310 13.14 14.99 -9.12
C SER A 310 12.94 14.50 -7.68
N LEU A 311 12.93 15.41 -6.71
CA LEU A 311 12.65 15.06 -5.32
C LEU A 311 11.15 14.97 -5.10
N TYR A 312 10.67 13.92 -4.42
CA TYR A 312 9.24 13.77 -4.15
C TYR A 312 8.68 14.92 -3.29
N THR A 313 9.50 15.50 -2.42
CA THR A 313 9.13 16.62 -1.56
C THR A 313 8.81 17.89 -2.34
N GLU A 314 9.47 18.12 -3.49
CA GLU A 314 9.17 19.27 -4.36
C GLU A 314 7.72 19.19 -4.88
N HIS A 315 7.27 17.97 -5.24
CA HIS A 315 5.89 17.74 -5.69
C HIS A 315 4.88 17.87 -4.54
N HIS A 316 5.26 17.50 -3.32
CA HIS A 316 4.43 17.71 -2.13
C HIS A 316 4.23 19.20 -1.83
N GLU A 317 5.31 20.01 -1.84
CA GLU A 317 5.21 21.45 -1.67
C GLU A 317 4.38 22.10 -2.79
N GLN A 318 4.59 21.65 -4.03
CA GLN A 318 3.80 22.10 -5.17
C GLN A 318 2.31 21.77 -5.00
N CYS A 319 1.98 20.60 -4.46
CA CYS A 319 0.61 20.22 -4.14
C CYS A 319 -0.02 21.20 -3.14
N HIS A 320 0.70 21.55 -2.06
CA HIS A 320 0.21 22.55 -1.10
C HIS A 320 -0.03 23.93 -1.73
N LEU A 321 0.83 24.36 -2.66
CA LEU A 321 0.64 25.63 -3.40
C LEU A 321 -0.57 25.58 -4.32
N LEU A 322 -0.81 24.46 -5.00
CA LEU A 322 -2.00 24.28 -5.83
C LEU A 322 -3.28 24.22 -4.99
N ILE A 323 -3.25 23.56 -3.83
CA ILE A 323 -4.38 23.55 -2.88
C ILE A 323 -4.63 24.97 -2.34
N ALA A 324 -3.57 25.72 -2.01
CA ALA A 324 -3.70 27.12 -1.62
C ALA A 324 -4.37 27.97 -2.70
N GLN A 325 -4.04 27.74 -3.98
CA GLN A 325 -4.72 28.40 -5.08
C GLN A 325 -6.20 27.98 -5.19
N LEU A 326 -6.52 26.69 -5.04
CA LEU A 326 -7.92 26.24 -5.02
C LEU A 326 -8.73 26.87 -3.88
N LEU A 327 -8.14 27.04 -2.69
CA LEU A 327 -8.81 27.72 -1.57
C LEU A 327 -9.18 29.17 -1.90
N LEU A 328 -8.38 29.85 -2.73
CA LEU A 328 -8.68 31.19 -3.25
C LEU A 328 -9.74 31.16 -4.35
N ASP A 329 -9.58 30.27 -5.33
CA ASP A 329 -10.45 30.16 -6.50
C ASP A 329 -11.90 29.83 -6.10
N PHE A 330 -12.08 29.02 -5.05
CA PHE A 330 -13.39 28.67 -4.48
C PHE A 330 -13.83 29.58 -3.33
N HIS A 331 -13.11 30.68 -3.09
CA HIS A 331 -13.45 31.70 -2.10
C HIS A 331 -13.58 31.19 -0.66
N PHE A 332 -12.81 30.15 -0.29
CA PHE A 332 -12.61 29.76 1.10
C PHE A 332 -11.67 30.72 1.83
N ILE A 333 -10.78 31.38 1.07
CA ILE A 333 -9.84 32.40 1.52
C ILE A 333 -9.98 33.62 0.59
N SER A 334 -9.99 34.83 1.13
CA SER A 334 -10.29 36.04 0.34
C SER A 334 -9.09 36.99 0.16
N GLU A 335 -8.15 37.02 1.10
CA GLU A 335 -7.17 38.11 1.22
C GLU A 335 -5.73 37.64 1.53
N LEU A 336 -5.29 36.54 0.91
CA LEU A 336 -3.90 36.06 0.99
C LEU A 336 -3.46 35.43 -0.34
N PRO A 337 -2.26 35.74 -0.87
CA PRO A 337 -1.74 35.00 -2.03
C PRO A 337 -1.37 33.55 -1.64
N ALA A 338 -1.34 32.65 -2.63
CA ALA A 338 -1.15 31.21 -2.41
C ALA A 338 0.16 30.85 -1.69
N ASP A 339 1.24 31.59 -1.95
CA ASP A 339 2.53 31.39 -1.28
C ASP A 339 2.46 31.76 0.22
N GLU A 340 1.73 32.82 0.57
CA GLU A 340 1.51 33.19 1.97
C GLU A 340 0.59 32.20 2.70
N ILE A 341 -0.42 31.65 2.03
CA ILE A 341 -1.27 30.56 2.58
C ILE A 341 -0.38 29.35 2.94
N PHE A 342 0.55 28.99 2.06
CA PHE A 342 1.49 27.90 2.30
C PHE A 342 2.48 28.20 3.43
N LYS A 343 3.16 29.37 3.39
CA LYS A 343 4.12 29.78 4.44
C LYS A 343 3.48 29.84 5.83
N ARG A 344 2.22 30.27 5.92
CA ARG A 344 1.43 30.31 7.16
C ARG A 344 0.89 28.96 7.60
N LYS A 345 1.21 27.88 6.88
CA LYS A 345 0.72 26.51 7.09
C LYS A 345 -0.81 26.38 7.05
N ILE A 346 -1.53 27.32 6.45
CA ILE A 346 -3.00 27.28 6.35
C ILE A 346 -3.43 26.11 5.46
N SER A 347 -2.73 25.85 4.35
CA SER A 347 -3.04 24.71 3.49
C SER A 347 -2.89 23.35 4.20
N HIS A 348 -2.09 23.25 5.26
CA HIS A 348 -1.91 22.02 6.04
C HIS A 348 -3.14 21.68 6.90
N ILE A 349 -3.98 22.67 7.21
CA ILE A 349 -5.26 22.47 7.90
C ILE A 349 -6.26 21.74 7.00
N PHE A 350 -6.24 22.07 5.70
CA PHE A 350 -7.11 21.45 4.70
C PHE A 350 -6.50 20.19 4.07
N PHE A 351 -5.17 20.06 4.07
CA PHE A 351 -4.43 18.91 3.55
C PHE A 351 -3.39 18.44 4.59
N PRO A 352 -3.80 17.62 5.57
CA PRO A 352 -2.99 17.30 6.74
C PRO A 352 -2.09 16.06 6.59
N HIS A 353 -2.04 15.43 5.42
CA HIS A 353 -1.25 14.21 5.17
C HIS A 353 -0.24 14.38 4.03
N GLY A 354 0.60 13.37 3.82
CA GLY A 354 1.57 13.36 2.71
C GLY A 354 0.90 13.20 1.35
N LEU A 355 1.57 13.65 0.28
CA LEU A 355 1.08 13.53 -1.10
C LEU A 355 0.95 12.07 -1.59
N GLY A 356 1.68 11.14 -0.98
CA GLY A 356 1.63 9.73 -1.31
C GLY A 356 2.80 8.97 -0.74
N HIS A 357 2.91 7.71 -1.12
CA HIS A 357 3.90 6.78 -0.57
C HIS A 357 4.28 5.70 -1.57
N GLN A 358 5.41 5.04 -1.33
CA GLN A 358 5.78 3.82 -2.05
C GLN A 358 4.67 2.77 -1.90
N LEU A 359 4.41 2.01 -2.96
CA LEU A 359 3.37 0.98 -3.02
C LEU A 359 3.96 -0.33 -3.55
N GLY A 360 3.65 -1.47 -2.92
CA GLY A 360 4.15 -2.76 -3.36
C GLY A 360 3.57 -3.93 -2.58
N VAL A 361 4.43 -4.75 -1.97
CA VAL A 361 3.98 -5.87 -1.11
C VAL A 361 3.22 -5.37 0.12
N GLN A 362 3.55 -4.17 0.57
CA GLN A 362 2.80 -3.42 1.58
C GLN A 362 2.18 -2.19 0.92
N VAL A 363 1.04 -1.75 1.45
CA VAL A 363 0.34 -0.53 1.00
C VAL A 363 1.24 0.68 1.18
N HIS A 364 1.56 1.01 2.43
CA HIS A 364 2.66 1.89 2.79
C HIS A 364 3.97 1.13 2.70
N ASP A 365 4.54 1.07 1.50
CA ASP A 365 5.71 0.25 1.26
C ASP A 365 6.99 0.83 1.92
N VAL A 366 7.92 -0.08 2.22
CA VAL A 366 9.16 0.23 2.96
C VAL A 366 10.19 0.97 2.09
N GLY A 367 11.24 1.49 2.73
CA GLY A 367 12.39 2.09 2.05
C GLY A 367 12.17 3.52 1.54
N GLY A 368 10.95 4.06 1.59
CA GLY A 368 10.63 5.41 1.09
C GLY A 368 11.31 6.58 1.82
N LYS A 369 11.95 6.32 2.97
CA LYS A 369 12.71 7.30 3.75
C LYS A 369 14.22 7.07 3.73
N GLU A 370 14.68 6.04 3.02
CA GLU A 370 16.10 5.74 2.91
C GLU A 370 16.75 6.74 1.95
N LEU A 371 17.50 7.68 2.52
CA LEU A 371 18.22 8.72 1.79
C LEU A 371 19.53 8.13 1.25
N ARG A 372 19.58 7.75 -0.03
CA ARG A 372 20.69 7.01 -0.66
C ARG A 372 21.31 7.70 -1.87
N THR A 373 20.65 8.68 -2.46
CA THR A 373 21.20 9.49 -3.54
C THR A 373 21.96 10.71 -2.99
N ALA A 374 22.77 11.35 -3.83
CA ALA A 374 23.43 12.61 -3.46
C ALA A 374 22.42 13.74 -3.17
N LYS A 375 21.23 13.71 -3.80
CA LYS A 375 20.17 14.70 -3.61
C LYS A 375 19.36 14.46 -2.33
N ASP A 376 19.31 13.23 -1.85
CA ASP A 376 18.55 12.85 -0.66
C ASP A 376 19.11 13.48 0.63
N LYS A 377 20.41 13.77 0.70
CA LYS A 377 21.11 14.19 1.94
C LYS A 377 20.65 15.54 2.54
N ASN A 378 19.78 16.29 1.86
CA ASN A 378 19.35 17.63 2.26
C ASN A 378 17.85 17.73 2.62
N VAL A 379 17.13 16.60 2.77
CA VAL A 379 15.66 16.57 2.67
C VAL A 379 14.99 15.81 3.83
N ILE A 380 15.29 16.19 5.07
CA ILE A 380 14.29 15.97 6.13
C ILE A 380 13.69 17.34 6.42
N PRO A 381 12.58 17.73 5.76
CA PRO A 381 11.92 18.96 6.13
C PRO A 381 11.39 18.79 7.55
N GLU A 382 11.92 19.54 8.51
CA GLU A 382 11.35 19.65 9.87
C GLU A 382 9.84 20.00 9.83
N ASN A 383 9.35 20.48 8.68
CA ASN A 383 7.99 20.95 8.47
C ASN A 383 6.96 19.90 7.98
N HIS A 384 7.35 18.67 7.63
CA HIS A 384 6.43 17.68 7.03
C HIS A 384 6.48 16.30 7.71
N PRO A 385 5.95 16.17 8.95
CA PRO A 385 6.10 14.96 9.77
C PRO A 385 5.42 13.71 9.19
N TYR A 386 4.40 13.90 8.34
CA TYR A 386 3.59 12.81 7.78
C TYR A 386 4.03 12.35 6.39
N LEU A 387 5.10 12.92 5.81
CA LEU A 387 5.65 12.42 4.55
C LEU A 387 6.19 10.99 4.72
N ARG A 388 5.78 10.12 3.79
CA ARG A 388 6.14 8.69 3.77
C ARG A 388 7.18 8.36 2.70
N PHE A 389 7.32 9.23 1.69
CA PHE A 389 8.33 9.13 0.65
C PHE A 389 9.07 10.47 0.53
N ILE A 390 10.39 10.47 0.70
CA ILE A 390 11.22 11.69 0.72
C ILE A 390 12.45 11.60 -0.20
N SER A 391 12.67 10.46 -0.85
CA SER A 391 13.82 10.24 -1.73
C SER A 391 13.58 10.73 -3.17
N GLU A 392 14.67 10.88 -3.92
CA GLU A 392 14.66 11.12 -5.36
C GLU A 392 13.86 10.03 -6.11
N ILE A 393 13.03 10.46 -7.07
CA ILE A 393 12.24 9.56 -7.92
C ILE A 393 13.18 8.83 -8.89
N GLN A 394 13.10 7.49 -8.92
CA GLN A 394 13.91 6.64 -9.78
C GLN A 394 13.04 5.76 -10.69
N ASN A 395 13.64 5.28 -11.78
CA ASN A 395 13.03 4.27 -12.64
C ASN A 395 12.74 2.99 -11.84
N GLY A 396 11.56 2.41 -12.03
CA GLY A 396 11.08 1.26 -11.28
C GLY A 396 10.40 1.59 -9.95
N HIS A 397 10.38 2.86 -9.53
CA HIS A 397 9.52 3.26 -8.41
C HIS A 397 8.05 3.05 -8.74
N VAL A 398 7.29 2.61 -7.72
CA VAL A 398 5.84 2.56 -7.75
C VAL A 398 5.31 3.23 -6.49
N PHE A 399 4.46 4.23 -6.64
CA PHE A 399 3.90 5.00 -5.53
C PHE A 399 2.49 5.52 -5.81
N THR A 400 1.83 5.98 -4.76
CA THR A 400 0.53 6.66 -4.83
C THR A 400 0.70 8.17 -5.04
N VAL A 401 -0.29 8.82 -5.64
CA VAL A 401 -0.42 10.29 -5.66
C VAL A 401 -1.85 10.66 -5.29
N GLU A 402 -2.01 11.15 -4.07
CA GLU A 402 -3.27 11.25 -3.32
C GLU A 402 -3.50 12.64 -2.68
N PRO A 403 -3.51 13.75 -3.45
CA PRO A 403 -3.87 15.05 -2.89
C PRO A 403 -5.27 15.02 -2.27
N GLY A 404 -5.43 15.74 -1.16
CA GLY A 404 -6.68 15.83 -0.43
C GLY A 404 -7.04 17.26 0.00
N LEU A 405 -8.34 17.51 0.21
CA LEU A 405 -8.88 18.75 0.74
C LEU A 405 -10.07 18.42 1.64
N TYR A 406 -9.91 18.64 2.95
CA TYR A 406 -10.87 18.21 3.97
C TYR A 406 -11.35 19.36 4.84
N PHE A 407 -12.57 19.22 5.36
CA PHE A 407 -13.18 20.15 6.31
C PHE A 407 -13.26 19.51 7.69
N ILE A 408 -12.10 19.35 8.34
CA ILE A 408 -11.97 18.61 9.61
C ILE A 408 -12.21 19.55 10.78
N ASP A 409 -13.29 19.30 11.56
CA ASP A 409 -13.68 20.13 12.70
C ASP A 409 -12.55 20.44 13.67
N PHE A 410 -11.77 19.42 14.04
CA PHE A 410 -10.66 19.56 14.98
C PHE A 410 -9.60 20.56 14.49
N LEU A 411 -9.19 20.47 13.22
CA LEU A 411 -8.17 21.34 12.63
C LEU A 411 -8.73 22.74 12.32
N LEU A 412 -9.99 22.81 11.85
CA LEU A 412 -10.66 24.08 11.59
C LEU A 412 -10.88 24.89 12.86
N LYS A 413 -11.13 24.24 14.00
CA LYS A 413 -11.27 24.91 15.30
C LYS A 413 -9.98 25.65 15.70
N GLU A 414 -8.83 25.04 15.47
CA GLU A 414 -7.53 25.69 15.72
C GLU A 414 -7.34 26.91 14.82
N LEU A 415 -7.63 26.76 13.51
CA LEU A 415 -7.55 27.86 12.55
C LEU A 415 -8.52 29.00 12.88
N HIS A 416 -9.74 28.69 13.36
CA HIS A 416 -10.75 29.67 13.76
C HIS A 416 -10.35 30.48 14.98
N ALA A 417 -9.66 29.85 15.94
CA ALA A 417 -9.16 30.52 17.14
C ALA A 417 -7.87 31.34 16.89
N GLY A 418 -7.16 31.08 15.79
CA GLY A 418 -5.88 31.69 15.47
C GLY A 418 -5.95 33.02 14.71
N GLU A 419 -4.79 33.67 14.55
CA GLU A 419 -4.66 34.97 13.86
C GLU A 419 -5.04 34.94 12.37
N ASN A 420 -5.00 33.75 11.76
CA ASN A 420 -5.33 33.55 10.35
C ASN A 420 -6.85 33.48 10.10
N SER A 421 -7.67 33.39 11.16
CA SER A 421 -9.14 33.31 11.09
C SER A 421 -9.77 34.44 10.29
N LYS A 422 -9.20 35.65 10.37
CA LYS A 422 -9.67 36.85 9.65
C LYS A 422 -9.63 36.73 8.12
N PHE A 423 -8.82 35.82 7.58
CA PHE A 423 -8.68 35.63 6.14
C PHE A 423 -9.66 34.59 5.58
N MET A 424 -10.33 33.83 6.47
CA MET A 424 -11.17 32.69 6.10
C MET A 424 -12.62 33.11 5.87
N ASN A 425 -13.23 32.54 4.84
CA ASN A 425 -14.67 32.64 4.64
C ASN A 425 -15.39 31.53 5.42
N TRP A 426 -15.62 31.77 6.72
CA TRP A 426 -16.22 30.77 7.62
C TRP A 426 -17.63 30.34 7.21
N SER A 427 -18.45 31.24 6.66
CA SER A 427 -19.77 30.87 6.16
C SER A 427 -19.68 29.85 5.02
N LYS A 428 -18.71 30.03 4.12
CA LYS A 428 -18.43 29.08 3.03
C LYS A 428 -17.93 27.75 3.57
N ILE A 429 -16.92 27.77 4.44
CA ILE A 429 -16.33 26.57 5.06
C ILE A 429 -17.43 25.77 5.77
N GLU A 430 -18.25 26.40 6.61
CA GLU A 430 -19.33 25.72 7.33
C GLU A 430 -20.35 25.08 6.38
N SER A 431 -20.65 25.73 5.25
CA SER A 431 -21.57 25.16 4.25
C SER A 431 -21.02 23.92 3.53
N PHE A 432 -19.69 23.73 3.52
CA PHE A 432 -19.00 22.62 2.86
C PHE A 432 -18.71 21.44 3.78
N LYS A 433 -18.75 21.61 5.10
CA LYS A 433 -18.51 20.52 6.08
C LYS A 433 -19.42 19.31 5.88
N LYS A 434 -20.64 19.53 5.40
CA LYS A 434 -21.60 18.45 5.05
C LYS A 434 -21.09 17.46 4.00
N TYR A 435 -20.06 17.82 3.22
CA TYR A 435 -19.43 16.95 2.24
C TYR A 435 -18.20 16.20 2.80
N GLY A 436 -17.73 16.56 4.00
CA GLY A 436 -16.58 15.98 4.68
C GLY A 436 -15.24 16.39 4.07
N GLY A 437 -14.93 15.89 2.88
CA GLY A 437 -13.66 16.14 2.21
C GLY A 437 -13.52 15.44 0.87
N ILE A 438 -12.36 15.62 0.26
CA ILE A 438 -11.99 15.10 -1.06
C ILE A 438 -10.61 14.47 -0.95
N ARG A 439 -10.47 13.26 -1.51
CA ARG A 439 -9.19 12.64 -1.88
C ARG A 439 -9.33 11.96 -3.24
N ILE A 440 -8.28 12.07 -4.06
CA ILE A 440 -8.21 11.44 -5.37
C ILE A 440 -6.83 10.82 -5.51
N GLU A 441 -6.77 9.51 -5.71
CA GLU A 441 -5.52 8.77 -5.64
C GLU A 441 -5.34 7.78 -6.79
N ASP A 442 -4.13 7.78 -7.35
CA ASP A 442 -3.73 6.86 -8.40
C ASP A 442 -2.44 6.12 -8.04
N ASN A 443 -2.30 4.90 -8.56
CA ASN A 443 -1.05 4.15 -8.55
C ASN A 443 -0.23 4.53 -9.78
N ILE A 444 1.01 4.93 -9.55
CA ILE A 444 1.92 5.44 -10.57
C ILE A 444 3.14 4.54 -10.65
N ILE A 445 3.45 4.07 -11.85
CA ILE A 445 4.69 3.34 -12.17
C ILE A 445 5.62 4.29 -12.92
N VAL A 446 6.84 4.43 -12.42
CA VAL A 446 7.83 5.35 -13.01
C VAL A 446 8.78 4.58 -13.91
N HIS A 447 8.90 5.04 -15.15
CA HIS A 447 9.92 4.64 -16.10
C HIS A 447 10.82 5.84 -16.47
N ASP A 448 12.01 5.59 -17.02
CA ASP A 448 12.98 6.64 -17.37
C ASP A 448 12.38 7.82 -18.16
N ASN A 449 11.47 7.53 -19.11
CA ASN A 449 10.87 8.53 -20.00
C ASN A 449 9.33 8.53 -19.97
N LEU A 450 8.71 7.83 -19.01
CA LEU A 450 7.27 7.66 -18.96
C LEU A 450 6.79 7.57 -17.51
N ILE A 451 5.83 8.42 -17.17
CA ILE A 451 5.03 8.27 -15.95
C ILE A 451 3.77 7.49 -16.32
N ASP A 452 3.67 6.27 -15.83
CA ASP A 452 2.57 5.36 -16.13
C ASP A 452 1.52 5.39 -15.03
N ASN A 453 0.47 6.19 -15.23
CA ASN A 453 -0.70 6.20 -14.36
C ASN A 453 -1.59 5.00 -14.68
N VAL A 454 -1.41 3.92 -13.91
CA VAL A 454 -2.08 2.64 -14.18
C VAL A 454 -3.55 2.68 -13.78
N THR A 455 -3.89 3.47 -12.77
CA THR A 455 -5.25 3.63 -12.31
C THR A 455 -6.11 4.31 -13.38
N ARG A 456 -5.67 5.44 -13.95
CA ARG A 456 -6.43 6.14 -15.00
C ARG A 456 -6.58 5.32 -16.27
N LYS A 457 -5.51 4.63 -16.68
CA LYS A 457 -5.58 3.69 -17.82
C LYS A 457 -6.57 2.56 -17.57
N SER A 458 -6.62 2.01 -16.35
CA SER A 458 -7.60 0.99 -15.98
C SER A 458 -9.04 1.53 -16.07
N PHE A 459 -9.33 2.70 -15.49
CA PHE A 459 -10.65 3.32 -15.60
C PHE A 459 -11.07 3.53 -17.06
N GLN A 460 -10.16 3.98 -17.92
CA GLN A 460 -10.42 4.18 -19.36
C GLN A 460 -10.75 2.88 -20.11
N LYS A 461 -10.20 1.72 -19.70
CA LYS A 461 -10.50 0.42 -20.33
C LYS A 461 -11.91 -0.11 -20.01
N GLN A 462 -12.52 0.39 -18.94
CA GLN A 462 -13.84 -0.07 -18.45
C GLN A 462 -15.00 0.77 -19.01
N HIS A 463 -14.69 1.86 -19.73
CA HIS A 463 -15.61 2.64 -20.55
C HIS A 463 -15.59 2.12 -21.99
#